data_AF-A0A534NYY6-F1
#
_entry.id   AF-A0A534NYY6-F1
#
_cell.length_a   1.000
_cell.length_b   1.000
_cell.length_c   1.000
_cell.angle_alpha   90.00
_cell.angle_beta   90.00
_cell.angle_gamma   90.00
#
_symmetry.space_group_name_H-M   'P 1'
#
loop_
_entity.id
_entity.type
_entity.pdbx_description
1 polymer ?
#
loop_
_entity_poly.entity_id
_entity_poly.type
_entity_poly.pdbx_seq_one_letter_code
_entity_poly.pdbx_strand_id
1 'polypeptide(L)'
;MPLQQSLFDRRAASIDTSFSRVERIQLDETAWIDFEPEWVSGADSLFDEIIAARNWKQRTRRMYDKRVLEPRLTAPWNLASGGPLVPPLIEEMRRSLSGRYGVEFDSVG
;
A
#
# COMPACT_ATOMS: atom_id res chain seq x y z
N MET A 1 17.56 -8.23 8.43
CA MET A 1 18.02 -6.86 8.15
C MET A 1 17.50 -5.98 9.28
N PRO A 2 18.34 -5.19 9.96
CA PRO A 2 17.83 -4.22 10.93
C PRO A 2 17.09 -3.10 10.17
N LEU A 3 15.82 -2.88 10.52
CA LEU A 3 15.03 -1.75 10.01
C LEU A 3 15.42 -0.50 10.81
N GLN A 4 15.79 0.58 10.14
CA GLN A 4 15.96 1.87 10.81
C GLN A 4 14.58 2.47 11.02
N GLN A 5 14.07 2.36 12.25
CA GLN A 5 12.86 3.04 12.64
C GLN A 5 13.06 4.55 12.60
N SER A 6 12.03 5.28 12.17
CA SER A 6 11.92 6.70 12.39
C SER A 6 12.00 6.99 13.88
N LEU A 7 12.89 7.91 14.25
CA LEU A 7 13.21 8.28 15.63
C LEU A 7 11.97 8.71 16.45
N PHE A 8 10.90 9.13 15.79
CA PHE A 8 9.69 9.69 16.40
C PHE A 8 8.42 8.86 16.18
N ASP A 9 8.50 7.72 15.48
CA ASP A 9 7.31 7.04 14.96
C ASP A 9 6.84 5.86 15.80
N ARG A 10 6.72 6.09 17.11
CA ARG A 10 6.25 5.09 18.09
C ARG A 10 4.74 5.15 18.35
N ARG A 11 3.98 5.79 17.45
CA ARG A 11 2.54 6.02 17.56
C ARG A 11 1.74 4.95 16.81
N ALA A 12 0.48 4.76 17.22
CA ALA A 12 -0.44 3.92 16.46
C ALA A 12 -0.60 4.46 15.04
N ALA A 13 -0.64 3.56 14.07
CA ALA A 13 -0.75 3.94 12.68
C ALA A 13 -2.13 4.54 12.35
N SER A 14 -2.14 5.61 11.56
CA SER A 14 -3.38 6.23 11.06
C SER A 14 -3.12 6.95 9.75
N ILE A 15 -4.18 7.26 9.00
CA ILE A 15 -4.13 7.99 7.75
C ILE A 15 -4.91 9.31 7.82
N ASP A 16 -4.50 10.28 7.02
CA ASP A 16 -5.35 11.45 6.73
C ASP A 16 -6.34 11.11 5.60
N THR A 17 -7.61 10.87 5.95
CA THR A 17 -8.66 10.57 4.97
C THR A 17 -9.10 11.80 4.16
N SER A 18 -8.70 13.02 4.57
CA SER A 18 -9.02 14.25 3.86
C SER A 18 -8.04 14.58 2.73
N PHE A 19 -6.86 13.93 2.71
CA PHE A 19 -5.78 14.20 1.77
C PHE A 19 -5.40 15.69 1.77
N SER A 20 -5.17 16.24 2.97
CA SER A 20 -5.04 17.68 3.20
C SER A 20 -3.79 18.30 2.56
N ARG A 21 -2.77 17.50 2.21
CA ARG A 21 -1.51 17.98 1.64
C ARG A 21 -1.24 17.41 0.25
N VAL A 22 -2.26 16.91 -0.43
CA VAL A 22 -2.11 16.28 -1.74
C VAL A 22 -1.72 17.30 -2.79
N GLU A 23 -0.60 17.04 -3.46
CA GLU A 23 -0.10 17.82 -4.58
C GLU A 23 -0.27 17.02 -5.87
N ARG A 24 -0.98 17.59 -6.85
CA ARG A 24 -1.12 16.98 -8.18
C ARG A 24 0.02 17.42 -9.09
N ILE A 25 0.78 16.45 -9.58
CA ILE A 25 1.84 16.62 -10.57
C ILE A 25 1.31 16.13 -11.91
N GLN A 26 1.05 17.05 -12.84
CA GLN A 26 0.60 16.70 -14.19
C GLN A 26 1.78 16.17 -15.02
N LEU A 27 1.58 15.06 -15.74
CA LEU A 27 2.57 14.49 -16.66
C LEU A 27 2.24 14.83 -18.12
N ASP A 28 0.97 14.72 -18.50
CA ASP A 28 0.42 15.12 -19.81
C ASP A 28 -1.10 15.39 -19.70
N GLU A 29 -1.83 15.47 -20.81
CA GLU A 29 -3.30 15.74 -20.81
C GLU A 29 -4.14 14.69 -20.08
N THR A 30 -3.65 13.45 -19.96
CA THR A 30 -4.39 12.29 -19.46
C THR A 30 -3.71 11.57 -18.30
N ALA A 31 -2.47 11.92 -17.97
CA ALA A 31 -1.68 11.30 -16.92
C ALA A 31 -1.22 12.30 -15.85
N TRP A 32 -1.33 11.90 -14.59
CA TRP A 32 -0.91 12.69 -13.42
C TRP A 32 -0.46 11.78 -12.27
N ILE A 33 0.16 12.39 -11.25
CA ILE A 33 0.51 11.78 -9.97
C ILE A 33 -0.10 12.65 -8.86
N ASP A 34 -0.83 12.06 -7.92
CA ASP A 34 -1.21 12.72 -6.66
C ASP A 34 -0.21 12.30 -5.58
N PHE A 35 0.53 13.27 -5.03
CA PHE A 35 1.54 13.07 -3.99
C PHE A 35 1.06 13.65 -2.65
N GLU A 36 0.83 12.80 -1.66
CA GLU A 36 0.47 13.18 -0.29
C GLU A 36 1.64 12.83 0.65
N PRO A 37 2.47 13.81 1.06
CA PRO A 37 3.56 13.56 1.99
C PRO A 37 3.01 13.18 3.36
N GLU A 38 3.64 12.21 4.02
CA GLU A 38 3.27 11.77 5.38
C GLU A 38 1.82 11.30 5.51
N TRP A 39 1.24 10.75 4.43
CA TRP A 39 -0.15 10.28 4.43
C TRP A 39 -0.46 9.29 5.56
N VAL A 40 0.54 8.47 5.90
CA VAL A 40 0.49 7.53 7.03
C VAL A 40 1.39 8.06 8.14
N SER A 41 0.82 8.35 9.30
CA SER A 41 1.55 8.47 10.56
C SER A 41 1.69 7.09 11.22
N GLY A 42 2.75 6.79 11.95
CA GLY A 42 2.96 5.45 12.51
C GLY A 42 3.32 4.41 11.45
N ALA A 43 3.96 4.83 10.35
CA ALA A 43 4.25 3.99 9.19
C ALA A 43 5.13 2.79 9.55
N ASP A 44 6.05 2.94 10.51
CA ASP A 44 6.88 1.82 10.99
C ASP A 44 6.03 0.75 11.69
N SER A 45 5.07 1.15 12.52
CA SER A 45 4.15 0.21 13.19
C SER A 45 3.28 -0.52 12.17
N LEU A 46 2.72 0.22 11.20
CA LEU A 46 1.94 -0.37 10.12
C LEU A 46 2.77 -1.37 9.31
N PHE A 47 4.03 -1.02 9.02
CA PHE A 47 4.95 -1.88 8.28
C PHE A 47 5.24 -3.19 9.03
N ASP A 48 5.52 -3.12 10.33
CA ASP A 48 5.76 -4.30 11.17
C ASP A 48 4.52 -5.21 11.21
N GLU A 49 3.32 -4.64 11.34
CA GLU A 49 2.05 -5.39 11.29
C GLU A 49 1.82 -6.08 9.95
N ILE A 50 2.07 -5.38 8.83
CA ILE A 50 1.95 -5.91 7.48
C ILE A 50 2.94 -7.08 7.26
N ILE A 51 4.19 -6.92 7.71
CA ILE A 51 5.20 -7.98 7.61
C ILE A 51 4.77 -9.22 8.38
N ALA A 52 4.27 -9.06 9.61
CA ALA A 52 3.89 -10.16 10.48
C ALA A 52 2.59 -10.87 10.02
N ALA A 53 1.61 -10.13 9.53
CA ALA A 53 0.27 -10.65 9.27
C ALA A 53 0.10 -11.34 7.90
N ARG A 54 0.97 -11.06 6.94
CA ARG A 54 0.75 -11.46 5.54
C ARG A 54 1.60 -12.67 5.14
N ASN A 55 1.04 -13.51 4.28
CA ASN A 55 1.74 -14.71 3.77
C ASN A 55 2.66 -14.35 2.59
N TRP A 56 3.80 -13.75 2.92
CA TRP A 56 4.82 -13.33 1.96
C TRP A 56 5.42 -14.50 1.20
N LYS A 57 5.38 -14.44 -0.12
CA LYS A 57 5.96 -15.46 -1.00
C LYS A 57 6.75 -14.81 -2.13
N GLN A 58 7.87 -15.43 -2.47
CA GLN A 58 8.56 -15.13 -3.71
C GLN A 58 7.82 -15.84 -4.85
N ARG A 59 7.44 -15.09 -5.88
CA ARG A 59 6.71 -15.65 -7.04
C ARG A 59 7.63 -15.71 -8.26
N THR A 60 7.17 -16.40 -9.29
CA THR A 60 7.74 -16.29 -10.63
C THR A 60 6.82 -15.50 -11.54
N ARG A 61 7.39 -14.70 -12.42
CA ARG A 61 6.69 -13.98 -13.49
C ARG A 61 7.27 -14.40 -14.84
N ARG A 62 6.48 -14.26 -15.89
CA ARG A 62 6.98 -14.35 -17.26
C ARG A 62 7.51 -12.95 -17.64
N MET A 63 8.78 -12.87 -18.00
CA MET A 63 9.39 -11.67 -18.58
C MET A 63 9.99 -12.06 -19.93
N TYR A 64 9.47 -11.45 -20.99
CA TYR A 64 9.74 -11.88 -22.37
C TYR A 64 9.48 -13.39 -22.51
N ASP A 65 10.39 -14.13 -23.12
CA ASP A 65 10.25 -15.58 -23.28
C ASP A 65 10.63 -16.39 -22.02
N LYS A 66 11.09 -15.74 -20.95
CA LYS A 66 11.68 -16.41 -19.78
C LYS A 66 10.80 -16.33 -18.54
N ARG A 67 10.79 -17.41 -17.76
CA ARG A 67 10.24 -17.40 -16.40
C ARG A 67 11.36 -16.96 -15.45
N VAL A 68 11.13 -15.88 -14.70
CA VAL A 68 12.09 -15.33 -13.75
C VAL A 68 11.50 -15.29 -12.35
N LEU A 69 12.34 -15.45 -11.33
CA LEU A 69 11.97 -15.19 -9.94
C LEU A 69 11.84 -13.68 -9.73
N GLU A 70 10.79 -13.26 -9.04
CA GLU A 70 10.67 -11.86 -8.65
C GLU A 70 11.75 -11.52 -7.60
N PRO A 71 12.48 -10.41 -7.74
CA PRO A 71 13.45 -9.97 -6.74
C PRO A 71 12.77 -9.32 -5.52
N ARG A 72 11.55 -9.76 -5.18
CA ARG A 72 10.75 -9.27 -4.05
C ARG A 72 9.78 -10.35 -3.57
N LEU A 73 9.37 -10.25 -2.32
CA LEU A 73 8.24 -11.00 -1.78
C LEU A 73 6.94 -10.27 -2.11
N THR A 74 5.86 -11.02 -2.29
CA THR A 74 4.50 -10.48 -2.49
C THR A 74 3.51 -11.24 -1.63
N ALA A 75 2.46 -10.55 -1.22
CA ALA A 75 1.31 -11.13 -0.55
C ALA A 75 0.04 -10.46 -1.09
N PRO A 76 -0.46 -10.88 -2.27
CA PRO A 76 -1.59 -10.23 -2.89
C PRO A 76 -2.88 -10.51 -2.13
N TRP A 77 -3.81 -9.57 -2.22
CA TRP A 77 -5.19 -9.71 -1.79
C TRP A 77 -6.11 -9.14 -2.85
N ASN A 78 -7.31 -9.70 -2.94
CA ASN A 78 -8.38 -9.18 -3.77
C ASN A 78 -9.69 -9.18 -2.98
N LEU A 79 -10.58 -8.25 -3.29
CA LEU A 79 -11.88 -8.11 -2.65
C LEU A 79 -12.74 -9.36 -2.87
N ALA A 80 -12.65 -9.96 -4.06
CA ALA A 80 -13.36 -11.18 -4.43
C ALA A 80 -12.99 -12.41 -3.57
N SER A 81 -11.87 -12.39 -2.84
CA SER A 81 -11.47 -13.49 -1.94
C SER A 81 -12.36 -13.60 -0.72
N GLY A 82 -13.09 -12.54 -0.36
CA GLY A 82 -13.90 -12.46 0.87
C GLY A 82 -13.09 -12.44 2.17
N GLY A 83 -11.75 -12.60 2.09
CA GLY A 83 -10.87 -12.48 3.25
C GLY A 83 -10.67 -11.02 3.65
N PRO A 84 -10.49 -10.70 4.94
CA PRO A 84 -10.21 -9.34 5.36
C PRO A 84 -8.82 -8.89 4.91
N LEU A 85 -8.66 -7.59 4.68
CA LEU A 85 -7.34 -6.97 4.69
C LEU A 85 -6.84 -6.90 6.14
N VAL A 86 -5.59 -7.33 6.34
CA VAL A 86 -4.93 -7.32 7.63
C VAL A 86 -3.58 -6.63 7.43
N PRO A 87 -3.26 -5.58 8.20
CA PRO A 87 -4.06 -4.99 9.28
C PRO A 87 -5.30 -4.20 8.80
N PRO A 88 -6.30 -3.96 9.67
CA PRO A 88 -7.55 -3.26 9.32
C PRO A 88 -7.35 -1.88 8.69
N LEU A 89 -6.27 -1.18 9.05
CA LEU A 89 -5.94 0.13 8.47
C LEU A 89 -5.78 0.07 6.94
N ILE A 90 -5.39 -1.07 6.36
CA ILE A 90 -5.28 -1.23 4.89
C ILE A 90 -6.66 -1.21 4.22
N GLU A 91 -7.71 -1.70 4.90
CA GLU A 91 -9.09 -1.56 4.40
C GLU A 91 -9.55 -0.09 4.46
N GLU A 92 -9.17 0.65 5.49
CA GLU A 92 -9.45 2.09 5.59
C GLU A 92 -8.75 2.88 4.48
N MET A 93 -7.47 2.57 4.19
CA MET A 93 -6.72 3.12 3.07
C MET A 93 -7.42 2.83 1.74
N ARG A 94 -7.80 1.57 1.51
CA ARG A 94 -8.51 1.15 0.28
C ARG A 94 -9.81 1.93 0.09
N ARG A 95 -10.63 2.05 1.15
CA ARG A 95 -11.89 2.80 1.10
C ARG A 95 -11.68 4.30 0.88
N SER A 96 -10.67 4.89 1.53
CA SER A 96 -10.36 6.31 1.40
C SER A 96 -9.92 6.66 -0.02
N LEU A 97 -9.04 5.84 -0.61
CA LEU A 97 -8.62 5.97 -2.00
C LEU A 97 -9.81 5.76 -2.95
N SER A 98 -10.66 4.76 -2.69
CA SER A 98 -11.87 4.53 -3.49
C SER A 98 -12.82 5.70 -3.47
N GLY A 99 -13.08 6.26 -2.29
CA GLY A 99 -13.93 7.44 -2.13
C GLY A 99 -13.37 8.65 -2.87
N ARG A 100 -12.05 8.89 -2.76
CA ARG A 100 -11.38 10.02 -3.41
C ARG A 100 -11.43 9.94 -4.94
N TYR A 101 -11.15 8.76 -5.51
CA TYR A 101 -11.00 8.60 -6.95
C TYR A 101 -12.28 8.13 -7.65
N GLY A 102 -13.36 7.87 -6.91
CA GLY A 102 -14.64 7.44 -7.48
C GLY A 102 -14.59 6.07 -8.15
N VAL A 103 -13.61 5.24 -7.79
CA VAL A 103 -13.40 3.90 -8.35
C VAL A 103 -13.18 2.89 -7.24
N GLU A 104 -13.63 1.66 -7.44
CA GLU A 104 -13.34 0.59 -6.49
C GLU A 104 -11.90 0.10 -6.65
N PHE A 105 -11.08 0.27 -5.62
CA PHE A 105 -9.80 -0.42 -5.51
C PHE A 105 -10.10 -1.81 -4.98
N ASP A 106 -10.01 -2.82 -5.84
CA ASP A 106 -10.42 -4.20 -5.59
C ASP A 106 -9.25 -5.13 -5.25
N SER A 107 -8.02 -4.61 -5.24
CA SER A 107 -6.79 -5.40 -5.10
C SER A 107 -5.67 -4.65 -4.39
N VAL A 108 -4.79 -5.41 -3.71
CA VAL A 108 -3.58 -4.93 -3.00
C VAL A 108 -2.45 -5.95 -3.23
N GLY A 109 -1.23 -5.55 -3.61
CA GLY A 109 -0.11 -6.49 -3.82
C GLY A 109 1.21 -5.90 -4.30
#